data_AF-A0A6A3V3E9-F1
#
_entry.id   AF-A0A6A3V3E9-F1
#
_cell.length_a   1.000
_cell.length_b   1.000
_cell.length_c   1.000
_cell.angle_alpha   90.00
_cell.angle_beta   90.00
_cell.angle_gamma   90.00
#
_symmetry.space_group_name_H-M   'P 1'
#
loop_
_entity.id
_entity.type
_entity.pdbx_description
1 polymer ?
#
loop_
_entity_poly.entity_id
_entity_poly.type
_entity_poly.pdbx_seq_one_letter_code
_entity_poly.pdbx_strand_id
1 'polypeptide(L)' 'MTGSVRFGWDSVSKRVTKLYAQADMVSPLLQLVGSLEAVSISFRDALITPDCNLVVAKAMT' A
#
# COMPACT_ATOMS: atom_id res chain seq x y z
N MET A 1 -9.58 -4.04 -9.80
CA MET A 1 -8.44 -3.92 -8.86
C MET A 1 -7.76 -5.27 -8.80
N THR A 2 -6.55 -5.38 -9.34
CA THR A 2 -5.72 -6.59 -9.25
C THR A 2 -4.64 -6.34 -8.20
N GLY A 3 -4.46 -7.30 -7.30
CA GLY A 3 -3.49 -7.16 -6.22
C GLY A 3 -3.12 -8.52 -5.64
N SER A 4 -2.01 -8.54 -4.93
CA SER A 4 -1.54 -9.73 -4.23
C SER A 4 -0.93 -9.35 -2.89
N VAL A 5 -1.03 -10.27 -1.94
CA VAL A 5 -0.41 -10.15 -0.63
C VAL A 5 0.39 -11.41 -0.35
N ARG A 6 1.61 -11.24 0.15
CA ARG A 6 2.48 -12.33 0.61
C ARG A 6 2.92 -12.07 2.03
N PHE A 7 2.70 -13.06 2.89
CA PHE A 7 3.20 -13.06 4.27
C PHE A 7 4.53 -13.81 4.34
N GLY A 8 5.54 -13.18 4.95
CA GLY A 8 6.79 -13.85 5.29
C GLY A 8 6.66 -14.53 6.64
N TRP A 9 6.69 -15.85 6.66
CA TRP A 9 6.67 -16.66 7.88
C TRP A 9 8.09 -16.89 8.40
N ASP A 10 8.32 -16.65 9.69
CA ASP A 10 9.53 -17.06 10.38
C ASP A 10 9.31 -18.39 11.11
N SER A 11 10.03 -19.43 10.68
CA SER A 11 9.93 -20.77 11.25
C SER A 11 10.58 -20.91 12.62
N VAL A 12 11.48 -19.99 13.00
CA VAL A 12 12.15 -19.99 14.31
C VAL A 12 11.23 -19.41 15.37
N SER A 13 10.76 -18.17 15.17
CA SER A 13 9.88 -17.49 16.13
C SER A 13 8.39 -17.83 15.97
N LYS A 14 8.05 -18.74 15.05
CA LYS A 14 6.70 -19.26 14.74
C LYS A 14 5.65 -18.16 14.51
N ARG A 15 6.03 -17.11 13.77
CA ARG A 15 5.14 -15.97 13.49
C ARG A 15 5.41 -15.36 12.12
N VAL A 16 4.47 -14.55 11.64
CA VAL A 16 4.67 -13.70 10.47
C VAL A 16 5.58 -12.53 10.84
N THR A 17 6.63 -12.29 10.05
CA THR A 17 7.60 -11.21 10.29
C THR A 17 7.64 -10.19 9.16
N LYS A 18 7.03 -10.49 8.00
CA LYS A 18 7.02 -9.60 6.84
C LYS A 18 5.65 -9.61 6.16
N LEU A 19 5.26 -8.45 5.66
CA LEU A 19 4.09 -8.24 4.82
C LEU A 19 4.55 -7.60 3.52
N TYR A 20 4.23 -8.23 2.40
CA TYR A 20 4.41 -7.65 1.07
C TYR A 20 3.04 -7.50 0.44
N ALA A 21 2.67 -6.28 0.07
CA ALA A 21 1.43 -5.99 -0.62
C ALA A 21 1.73 -5.24 -1.91
N GLN A 22 1.04 -5.60 -2.98
CA GLN A 22 1.13 -4.91 -4.26
C GLN A 22 -0.25 -4.86 -4.89
N ALA A 23 -0.70 -3.68 -5.28
CA ALA A 23 -1.92 -3.49 -6.06
C ALA A 23 -1.84 -2.22 -6.91
N ASP A 24 -2.52 -2.21 -8.04
CA ASP A 24 -2.75 -0.98 -8.80
C ASP A 24 -3.98 -0.24 -8.23
N MET A 25 -3.72 0.78 -7.39
CA MET A 25 -4.78 1.65 -6.88
C MET A 25 -5.06 2.86 -7.76
N VAL A 26 -4.16 3.18 -8.69
CA VAL A 26 -4.32 4.35 -9.57
C VAL A 26 -5.47 4.13 -10.54
N SER A 27 -5.50 2.98 -11.22
CA SER A 27 -6.56 2.68 -12.20
C SER A 27 -7.99 2.78 -11.64
N PRO A 28 -8.35 2.13 -10.51
CA PRO A 28 -9.70 2.24 -9.97
C PRO A 28 -10.02 3.64 -9.44
N LEU A 29 -9.06 4.34 -8.82
CA LEU A 29 -9.30 5.71 -8.34
C LEU A 29 -9.46 6.68 -9.50
N LEU A 30 -8.68 6.52 -10.57
CA LEU A 30 -8.80 7.34 -11.78
C LEU A 30 -10.16 7.14 -12.45
N GLN A 31 -10.66 5.90 -12.54
CA GLN A 31 -12.01 5.62 -13.04
C GLN A 31 -13.10 6.26 -12.18
N LEU A 32 -12.89 6.35 -10.87
CA LEU A 32 -13.86 6.91 -9.93
C LEU A 32 -13.89 8.44 -9.97
N VAL A 33 -12.72 9.10 -9.93
CA VAL A 33 -12.62 10.56 -9.77
C VAL A 33 -12.36 11.30 -11.09
N GLY A 34 -12.03 10.57 -12.16
CA GLY A 34 -11.83 11.12 -13.51
C GLY A 34 -10.62 12.04 -13.69
N SER A 35 -9.79 12.22 -12.66
CA SER A 35 -8.64 13.14 -12.70
C SER A 35 -7.43 12.58 -11.95
N LEU A 36 -6.28 12.58 -12.61
CA LEU A 36 -5.02 12.15 -12.01
C LEU A 36 -4.56 13.09 -10.88
N GLU A 37 -4.90 14.37 -10.95
CA GLU A 37 -4.64 15.33 -9.88
C GLU A 37 -5.42 14.97 -8.61
N ALA A 38 -6.71 14.64 -8.75
CA ALA A 38 -7.53 14.20 -7.63
C ALA A 38 -7.05 12.85 -7.06
N VAL A 39 -6.58 11.93 -7.90
CA VAL A 39 -5.90 10.70 -7.44
C VAL A 39 -4.65 11.06 -6.62
N SER A 40 -3.80 11.97 -7.10
CA SER A 40 -2.60 12.39 -6.37
C SER A 40 -2.92 13.02 -5.01
N ILE A 41 -3.94 13.87 -4.95
CA ILE A 41 -4.42 14.47 -3.70
C ILE A 41 -4.91 13.40 -2.72
N SER A 42 -5.52 12.32 -3.22
CA SER A 42 -6.03 11.23 -2.37
C SER A 42 -4.93 10.46 -1.64
N PHE A 43 -3.69 10.51 -2.14
CA PHE A 43 -2.51 9.93 -1.50
C PHE A 43 -1.67 10.96 -0.73
N ARG A 44 -2.07 12.24 -0.70
CA ARG A 44 -1.38 13.26 0.10
C ARG A 44 -1.53 12.90 1.58
N ASP A 45 -0.40 12.75 2.27
CA ASP A 45 -0.32 12.35 3.67
C ASP A 45 -0.92 10.97 4.00
N ALA A 46 -1.19 10.15 2.97
CA ALA A 46 -1.66 8.79 3.15
C ALA A 46 -0.55 7.89 3.70
N LEU A 47 -0.92 6.95 4.57
CA LEU A 47 0.00 5.93 5.11
C LEU A 47 0.21 4.75 4.15
N ILE A 48 -0.31 4.86 2.94
CA ILE A 48 -0.20 3.87 1.89
C ILE A 48 0.15 4.55 0.59
N THR A 49 1.01 3.92 -0.19
CA THR A 49 1.41 4.41 -1.51
C THR A 49 0.43 3.91 -2.60
N PRO A 50 0.42 4.52 -3.80
CA PRO A 50 -0.46 4.08 -4.89
C PRO A 50 -0.28 2.63 -5.34
N ASP A 51 0.88 2.03 -5.08
CA ASP A 51 1.23 0.64 -5.36
C ASP A 51 0.92 -0.33 -4.19
N CYS A 52 0.23 0.14 -3.14
CA CYS A 52 -0.19 -0.64 -1.97
C CYS A 52 0.91 -0.97 -0.94
N ASN A 53 1.99 -0.20 -0.92
CA ASN A 53 2.99 -0.32 0.14
C ASN A 53 2.64 0.58 1.31
N LEU A 54 2.88 0.09 2.53
CA LEU A 54 2.77 0.91 3.72
C LEU A 54 3.92 1.91 3.74
N VAL A 55 3.60 3.18 3.96
CA VAL A 55 4.60 4.19 4.27
C VAL A 55 5.09 3.88 5.69
N VAL A 56 6.34 3.47 5.81
CA VAL A 56 6.96 3.28 7.13
C VAL A 56 7.08 4.65 7.77
N ALA A 57 6.16 4.97 8.68
CA ALA A 57 6.29 6.14 9.53
C ALA A 57 7.61 6.01 10.28
N LYS A 58 8.48 7.01 10.15
CA LYS A 58 9.66 7.12 11.01
C LYS A 58 9.11 7.16 12.43
N ALA A 59 9.36 6.12 13.23
CA ALA A 59 9.04 6.18 14.65
C ALA A 59 9.71 7.45 15.18
N MET A 60 8.90 8.41 15.64
CA MET A 60 9.43 9.53 16.41
C MET A 60 10.11 8.90 17.62
N THR A 61 11.43 8.81 17.55
CA THR A 61 12.34 8.34 18.60
C THR A 61 13.27 9.49 18.92
#